data_AF-A0A2D5S3X0-F1
#
_entry.id   AF-A0A2D5S3X0-F1
#
_cell.length_a   1.000
_cell.length_b   1.000
_cell.length_c   1.000
_cell.angle_alpha   90.00
_cell.angle_beta   90.00
_cell.angle_gamma   90.00
#
_symmetry.space_group_name_H-M   'P 1'
#
loop_
_entity.id
_entity.type
_entity.pdbx_description
1 polymer ?
#
loop_
_entity_poly.entity_id
_entity_poly.type
_entity_poly.pdbx_seq_one_letter_code
_entity_poly.pdbx_strand_id
1 'polypeptide(L)'
;MDAHLAGICNDFYVNQKIAVTMDVPEGREAVLDLFGRIQKQFPRLERLRRYEGEYALESEDVDGTYSWVALRQTTLRSGFVNPQSLDEAYRLHRSLLDIAPYYLSVSPLDLDHIELVFGFDFEADRDRDEIVFEALLADSPLAELVDRDRERLVEAQPLLGIALDDDPRMQAFFEIKSRPARGRTGVPGTEGTEPISVYLTARASGPIKSLDELPSLFARLAGHSERLVEERLIPSVLVPIRRAILSRPC
;
A
#
# COMPACT_ATOMS: atom_id res chain seq x y z
N MET A 1 14.00 -1.35 -11.40
CA MET A 1 12.84 -0.48 -11.09
C MET A 1 13.23 0.78 -10.29
N ASP A 2 14.17 0.69 -9.33
CA ASP A 2 14.37 1.70 -8.28
C ASP A 2 14.76 3.13 -8.74
N ALA A 3 15.75 3.28 -9.63
CA ALA A 3 16.15 4.61 -10.13
C ALA A 3 15.08 5.28 -11.02
N HIS A 4 14.15 4.48 -11.57
CA HIS A 4 13.09 4.99 -12.44
C HIS A 4 11.91 5.57 -11.63
N LEU A 5 11.62 5.01 -10.45
CA LEU A 5 10.51 5.45 -9.61
C LEU A 5 10.79 6.76 -8.86
N ALA A 6 12.04 6.98 -8.41
CA ALA A 6 12.45 8.24 -7.77
C ALA A 6 12.28 9.46 -8.69
N GLY A 7 12.27 9.23 -10.00
CA GLY A 7 11.96 10.25 -10.99
C GLY A 7 10.47 10.44 -11.21
N ILE A 8 9.57 9.57 -10.74
CA ILE A 8 8.14 9.57 -11.13
C ILE A 8 7.23 10.09 -10.02
N CYS A 9 7.39 9.60 -8.79
CA CYS A 9 6.57 9.94 -7.63
C CYS A 9 7.44 10.51 -6.49
N ASN A 10 6.81 11.12 -5.48
CA ASN A 10 7.51 11.68 -4.32
C ASN A 10 7.95 10.58 -3.35
N ASP A 11 7.03 9.67 -3.01
CA ASP A 11 7.31 8.53 -2.15
C ASP A 11 6.83 7.23 -2.80
N PHE A 12 7.57 6.16 -2.52
CA PHE A 12 7.26 4.80 -2.92
C PHE A 12 7.30 3.89 -1.70
N TYR A 13 6.34 2.98 -1.57
CA TYR A 13 6.34 2.03 -0.47
C TYR A 13 5.80 0.66 -0.84
N VAL A 14 6.33 -0.37 -0.19
CA VAL A 14 5.97 -1.77 -0.36
C VAL A 14 5.51 -2.33 0.97
N ASN A 15 4.22 -2.60 1.08
CA ASN A 15 3.59 -3.09 2.30
C ASN A 15 3.07 -4.52 2.14
N GLN A 16 3.10 -5.28 3.22
CA GLN A 16 2.46 -6.59 3.33
C GLN A 16 1.40 -6.54 4.42
N LYS A 17 0.33 -7.29 4.21
CA LYS A 17 -0.67 -7.58 5.25
C LYS A 17 -0.97 -9.07 5.29
N ILE A 18 -0.99 -9.63 6.49
CA ILE A 18 -1.51 -10.95 6.81
C ILE A 18 -2.78 -10.70 7.61
N ALA A 19 -3.93 -11.11 7.07
CA ALA A 19 -5.22 -10.97 7.72
C ALA A 19 -5.71 -12.32 8.22
N VAL A 20 -6.25 -12.32 9.44
CA VAL A 20 -6.86 -13.49 10.05
C VAL A 20 -8.30 -13.21 10.46
N THR A 21 -9.13 -14.25 10.51
CA THR A 21 -10.55 -14.14 10.90
C THR A 21 -10.75 -14.12 12.41
N MET A 22 -9.79 -14.62 13.18
CA MET A 22 -9.83 -14.67 14.65
C MET A 22 -8.81 -13.70 15.26
N ASP A 23 -9.05 -13.31 16.50
CA ASP A 23 -8.16 -12.42 17.23
C ASP A 23 -6.80 -13.09 17.49
N VAL A 24 -5.73 -12.39 17.16
CA VAL A 24 -4.36 -12.80 17.51
C VAL A 24 -4.06 -12.49 18.98
N PRO A 25 -3.11 -13.21 19.62
CA PRO A 25 -2.63 -12.87 20.95
C PRO A 25 -1.98 -11.48 20.99
N GLU A 26 -2.60 -10.53 21.68
CA GLU A 26 -2.05 -9.17 21.92
C GLU A 26 -1.41 -9.02 23.32
N GLY A 27 -1.28 -10.12 24.05
CA GLY A 27 -0.62 -10.14 25.36
C GLY A 27 0.84 -9.68 25.25
N ARG A 28 1.32 -8.96 26.28
CA ARG A 28 2.69 -8.41 26.33
C ARG A 28 3.76 -9.41 25.90
N GLU A 29 3.65 -10.67 26.36
CA GLU A 29 4.60 -11.74 26.03
C GLU A 29 4.63 -12.04 24.53
N ALA A 30 3.49 -12.34 23.91
CA ALA A 30 3.39 -12.62 22.48
C ALA A 30 3.93 -11.46 21.62
N VAL A 31 3.57 -10.22 21.96
CA VAL A 31 4.04 -9.02 21.25
C VAL A 31 5.55 -8.85 21.37
N LEU A 32 6.10 -8.92 22.59
CA LEU A 32 7.53 -8.71 22.82
C LEU A 32 8.38 -9.85 22.26
N ASP A 33 7.89 -11.08 22.29
CA ASP A 33 8.60 -12.23 21.74
C ASP A 33 8.68 -12.17 20.22
N LEU A 34 7.56 -11.86 19.55
CA LEU A 34 7.53 -11.65 18.10
C LEU A 34 8.44 -10.48 17.69
N PHE A 35 8.27 -9.31 18.30
CA PHE A 35 9.04 -8.12 17.95
C PHE A 35 10.52 -8.28 18.31
N GLY A 36 10.85 -8.95 19.41
CA GLY A 36 12.22 -9.27 19.79
C GLY A 36 12.88 -10.24 18.80
N ARG A 37 12.13 -11.21 18.26
CA ARG A 37 12.61 -12.09 17.20
C ARG A 37 12.88 -11.31 15.90
N ILE A 38 11.97 -10.42 15.52
CA ILE A 38 12.11 -9.55 14.34
C ILE A 38 13.33 -8.64 14.48
N GLN A 39 13.46 -7.92 15.60
CA GLN A 39 14.57 -7.00 15.86
C GLN A 39 15.94 -7.71 15.76
N LYS A 40 16.05 -8.95 16.25
CA LYS A 40 17.30 -9.72 16.12
C LYS A 40 17.73 -9.93 14.66
N GLN A 41 16.78 -10.06 13.75
CA GLN A 41 17.03 -10.24 12.31
C GLN A 41 17.12 -8.91 11.55
N PHE A 42 16.42 -7.88 12.03
CA PHE A 42 16.37 -6.54 11.47
C PHE A 42 16.69 -5.50 12.56
N PRO A 43 17.98 -5.31 12.92
CA PRO A 43 18.36 -4.49 14.07
C PRO A 43 17.92 -3.03 14.02
N ARG A 44 17.65 -2.49 12.82
CA ARG A 44 17.13 -1.13 12.64
C ARG A 44 15.71 -0.96 13.18
N LEU A 45 14.92 -2.04 13.28
CA LEU A 45 13.57 -2.03 13.85
C LEU A 45 13.66 -2.04 15.38
N GLU A 46 13.94 -0.88 15.98
CA GLU A 46 14.26 -0.75 17.41
C GLU A 46 13.28 0.11 18.21
N ARG A 47 12.36 0.81 17.55
CA ARG A 47 11.42 1.73 18.18
C ARG A 47 10.08 1.06 18.38
N LEU A 48 9.84 0.52 19.58
CA LEU A 48 8.52 0.02 19.96
C LEU A 48 7.57 1.20 20.25
N ARG A 49 6.48 1.28 19.50
CA ARG A 49 5.40 2.25 19.66
C ARG A 49 4.09 1.54 19.98
N ARG A 50 3.22 2.27 20.68
CA ARG A 50 1.84 1.87 20.95
C ARG A 50 0.92 2.97 20.45
N TYR A 51 0.03 2.59 19.55
CA TYR A 51 -1.05 3.43 19.03
C TYR A 51 -2.40 2.87 19.50
N GLU A 52 -3.49 3.55 19.14
CA GLU A 52 -4.84 3.07 19.45
C GLU A 52 -5.12 1.74 18.72
N GLY A 53 -5.24 0.65 19.47
CA GLY A 53 -5.51 -0.70 18.93
C GLY A 53 -4.35 -1.30 18.13
N GLU A 54 -3.11 -0.80 18.32
CA GLU A 54 -1.97 -1.23 17.51
C GLU A 54 -0.64 -1.15 18.27
N TYR A 55 0.19 -2.17 18.12
CA TYR A 55 1.59 -2.17 18.51
C TYR A 55 2.46 -2.11 17.26
N ALA A 56 3.45 -1.22 17.23
CA ALA A 56 4.34 -1.09 16.10
C ALA A 56 5.81 -1.18 16.52
N LEU A 57 6.63 -1.81 15.69
CA LEU A 57 8.07 -1.82 15.76
C LEU A 57 8.60 -1.10 14.52
N GLU A 58 9.28 0.02 14.72
CA GLU A 58 9.67 0.95 13.65
C GLU A 58 11.18 1.12 13.61
N SER A 59 11.70 1.41 12.42
CA SER A 59 13.05 1.95 12.27
C SER A 59 13.07 3.46 12.45
N GLU A 60 14.27 4.01 12.60
CA GLU A 60 14.46 5.44 12.34
C GLU A 60 14.16 5.76 10.87
N ASP A 61 13.67 6.98 10.65
CA ASP A 61 13.57 7.60 9.34
C ASP A 61 14.91 8.23 8.99
N VAL A 62 15.53 7.70 7.93
CA VAL A 62 16.81 8.18 7.40
C VAL A 62 16.55 8.61 5.96
N ASP A 63 16.52 9.92 5.73
CA ASP A 63 16.30 10.53 4.42
C ASP A 63 15.01 10.03 3.72
N GLY A 64 13.92 9.88 4.47
CA GLY A 64 12.63 9.39 3.95
C GLY A 64 12.57 7.88 3.77
N THR A 65 13.61 7.15 4.20
CA THR A 65 13.68 5.69 4.13
C THR A 65 13.48 5.10 5.52
N TYR A 66 12.44 4.28 5.67
CA TYR A 66 12.17 3.58 6.93
C TYR A 66 11.34 2.32 6.71
N SER A 67 11.31 1.46 7.73
CA SER A 67 10.54 0.22 7.73
C SER A 67 9.81 0.07 9.05
N TRP A 68 8.73 -0.70 9.02
CA TRP A 68 7.90 -0.92 10.19
C TRP A 68 7.19 -2.27 10.14
N VAL A 69 6.82 -2.76 11.33
CA VAL A 69 5.94 -3.90 11.54
C VAL A 69 4.87 -3.47 12.52
N ALA A 70 3.60 -3.74 12.24
CA ALA A 70 2.50 -3.37 13.11
C ALA A 70 1.52 -4.52 13.30
N LEU A 71 1.12 -4.73 14.55
CA LEU A 71 0.18 -5.76 14.99
C LEU A 71 -1.09 -5.11 15.50
N ARG A 72 -2.22 -5.56 14.94
CA ARG A 72 -3.58 -5.30 15.42
C ARG A 72 -4.31 -6.63 15.63
N GLN A 73 -5.50 -6.54 16.23
CA GLN A 73 -6.33 -7.67 16.65
C GLN A 73 -6.50 -8.75 15.58
N THR A 74 -6.67 -8.37 14.31
CA THR A 74 -6.90 -9.33 13.21
C THR A 74 -5.92 -9.18 12.05
N THR A 75 -4.85 -8.40 12.23
CA THR A 75 -3.90 -8.13 11.15
C THR A 75 -2.48 -7.96 11.65
N LEU A 76 -1.55 -8.63 10.98
CA LEU A 76 -0.12 -8.30 11.04
C LEU A 76 0.27 -7.62 9.74
N ARG A 77 0.91 -6.46 9.85
CA ARG A 77 1.34 -5.65 8.71
C ARG A 77 2.82 -5.36 8.79
N SER A 78 3.46 -5.21 7.64
CA SER A 78 4.81 -4.68 7.52
C SER A 78 4.90 -3.74 6.34
N GLY A 79 5.79 -2.77 6.43
CA GLY A 79 6.00 -1.81 5.37
C GLY A 79 7.44 -1.37 5.26
N PHE A 80 7.79 -0.93 4.06
CA PHE A 80 9.07 -0.31 3.76
C PHE A 80 8.82 0.88 2.85
N VAL A 81 9.26 2.06 3.27
CA VAL A 81 9.15 3.31 2.53
C VAL A 81 10.51 3.64 1.92
N ASN A 82 10.50 3.98 0.64
CA ASN A 82 11.63 4.27 -0.22
C ASN A 82 12.79 3.25 -0.09
N PRO A 83 12.52 1.93 -0.16
CA PRO A 83 13.58 0.91 -0.05
C PRO A 83 14.63 1.08 -1.17
N GLN A 84 15.89 0.75 -0.88
CA GLN A 84 16.95 0.83 -1.91
C GLN A 84 16.74 -0.18 -3.04
N SER A 85 16.04 -1.27 -2.73
CA SER A 85 15.59 -2.28 -3.70
C SER A 85 14.36 -3.01 -3.17
N LEU A 86 13.55 -3.57 -4.05
CA LEU A 86 12.43 -4.43 -3.64
C LEU A 86 12.86 -5.61 -2.76
N ASP A 87 14.04 -6.19 -3.00
CA ASP A 87 14.49 -7.34 -2.22
C ASP A 87 14.72 -6.97 -0.74
N GLU A 88 15.09 -5.72 -0.44
CA GLU A 88 15.20 -5.23 0.93
C GLU A 88 13.85 -5.28 1.66
N ALA A 89 12.79 -4.78 1.01
CA ALA A 89 11.43 -4.84 1.54
C ALA A 89 10.93 -6.30 1.63
N TYR A 90 11.16 -7.09 0.59
CA TYR A 90 10.72 -8.49 0.54
C TYR A 90 11.39 -9.38 1.57
N ARG A 91 12.65 -9.11 1.93
CA ARG A 91 13.30 -9.83 3.03
C ARG A 91 12.53 -9.69 4.34
N LEU A 92 12.08 -8.48 4.67
CA LEU A 92 11.24 -8.24 5.86
C LEU A 92 9.93 -9.04 5.76
N HIS A 93 9.21 -8.86 4.65
CA HIS A 93 7.90 -9.48 4.41
C HIS A 93 7.94 -11.02 4.47
N ARG A 94 8.91 -11.64 3.78
CA ARG A 94 9.15 -13.10 3.82
C ARG A 94 9.48 -13.59 5.22
N SER A 95 10.28 -12.83 5.97
CA SER A 95 10.64 -13.22 7.34
C SER A 95 9.44 -13.20 8.27
N LEU A 96 8.52 -12.23 8.10
CA LEU A 96 7.28 -12.20 8.87
C LEU A 96 6.36 -13.37 8.53
N LEU A 97 6.22 -13.73 7.26
CA LEU A 97 5.43 -14.91 6.86
C LEU A 97 5.97 -16.20 7.45
N ASP A 98 7.29 -16.31 7.60
CA ASP A 98 7.95 -17.47 8.20
C ASP A 98 7.77 -17.51 9.72
N ILE A 99 8.02 -16.41 10.44
CA ILE A 99 8.07 -16.45 11.91
C ILE A 99 6.73 -16.17 12.58
N ALA A 100 5.94 -15.21 12.06
CA ALA A 100 4.81 -14.66 12.80
C ALA A 100 3.71 -15.66 13.11
N PRO A 101 3.38 -16.62 12.23
CA PRO A 101 2.32 -17.59 12.53
C PRO A 101 2.55 -18.35 13.85
N TYR A 102 3.80 -18.66 14.17
CA TYR A 102 4.16 -19.42 15.38
C TYR A 102 4.03 -18.60 16.66
N TYR A 103 4.30 -17.29 16.61
CA TYR A 103 4.16 -16.41 17.78
C TYR A 103 2.72 -15.94 17.99
N LEU A 104 1.95 -15.83 16.91
CA LEU A 104 0.58 -15.34 16.92
C LEU A 104 -0.46 -16.47 16.93
N SER A 105 -0.02 -17.73 17.02
CA SER A 105 -0.90 -18.91 16.99
C SER A 105 -1.82 -18.97 15.76
N VAL A 106 -1.34 -18.44 14.63
CA VAL A 106 -2.10 -18.39 13.36
C VAL A 106 -2.16 -19.79 12.76
N SER A 107 -3.33 -20.14 12.24
CA SER A 107 -3.64 -21.43 11.65
C SER A 107 -4.06 -21.27 10.19
N PRO A 108 -3.84 -22.27 9.32
CA PRO A 108 -4.47 -22.29 8.00
C PRO A 108 -6.00 -22.09 8.03
N LEU A 109 -6.65 -22.42 9.15
CA LEU A 109 -8.10 -22.25 9.33
C LEU A 109 -8.55 -20.82 9.55
N ASP A 110 -7.69 -19.95 10.08
CA ASP A 110 -8.03 -18.55 10.37
C ASP A 110 -7.33 -17.56 9.44
N LEU A 111 -6.40 -17.99 8.59
CA LEU A 111 -5.84 -17.18 7.52
C LEU A 111 -6.92 -16.81 6.49
N ASP A 112 -7.29 -15.52 6.47
CA ASP A 112 -8.28 -14.98 5.54
C ASP A 112 -7.63 -14.61 4.20
N HIS A 113 -6.63 -13.75 4.23
CA HIS A 113 -5.90 -13.33 3.04
C HIS A 113 -4.50 -12.81 3.36
N ILE A 114 -3.63 -12.84 2.36
CA ILE A 114 -2.40 -12.08 2.35
C ILE A 114 -2.43 -11.04 1.23
N GLU A 115 -1.83 -9.89 1.48
CA GLU A 115 -1.68 -8.81 0.50
C GLU A 115 -0.24 -8.38 0.38
N LEU A 116 0.14 -8.03 -0.84
CA LEU A 116 1.29 -7.20 -1.16
C LEU A 116 0.79 -5.92 -1.83
N VAL A 117 1.20 -4.77 -1.29
CA VAL A 117 0.74 -3.46 -1.72
C VAL A 117 1.91 -2.62 -2.15
N PHE A 118 1.89 -2.14 -3.38
CA PHE A 118 2.77 -1.10 -3.89
C PHE A 118 2.02 0.23 -3.81
N GLY A 119 2.59 1.22 -3.15
CA GLY A 119 2.01 2.55 -3.05
C GLY A 119 2.95 3.62 -3.59
N PHE A 120 2.36 4.64 -4.19
CA PHE A 120 3.06 5.77 -4.81
C PHE A 120 2.33 7.05 -4.44
N ASP A 121 3.03 7.99 -3.82
CA ASP A 121 2.44 9.28 -3.45
C ASP A 121 2.98 10.40 -4.34
N PHE A 122 2.08 11.31 -4.74
CA PHE A 122 2.38 12.49 -5.54
C PHE A 122 1.93 13.74 -4.80
N GLU A 123 2.85 14.67 -4.62
CA GLU A 123 2.52 16.01 -4.15
C GLU A 123 1.92 16.82 -5.31
N ALA A 124 0.89 17.61 -5.00
CA ALA A 124 0.22 18.45 -5.97
C ALA A 124 -0.25 19.75 -5.31
N ASP A 125 0.04 20.87 -5.99
CA ASP A 125 -0.39 22.21 -5.57
C ASP A 125 -1.73 22.64 -6.20
N ARG A 126 -2.33 21.76 -7.01
CA ARG A 126 -3.64 21.95 -7.65
C ARG A 126 -4.68 21.03 -7.02
N ASP A 127 -5.94 21.27 -7.34
CA ASP A 127 -7.04 20.36 -6.98
C ASP A 127 -6.71 18.94 -7.48
N ARG A 128 -6.66 18.00 -6.53
CA ARG A 128 -6.15 16.63 -6.74
C ARG A 128 -7.14 15.78 -7.51
N ASP A 129 -8.44 15.98 -7.28
CA ASP A 129 -9.49 15.30 -8.05
C ASP A 129 -9.46 15.76 -9.50
N GLU A 130 -9.23 17.06 -9.73
CA GLU A 130 -9.07 17.62 -11.07
C GLU A 130 -7.88 17.00 -11.82
N ILE A 131 -6.73 16.87 -11.15
CA ILE A 131 -5.55 16.19 -11.71
C ILE A 131 -5.87 14.74 -12.08
N VAL A 132 -6.52 13.99 -11.18
CA VAL A 132 -6.84 12.58 -11.44
C VAL A 132 -7.82 12.44 -12.60
N PHE A 133 -8.84 13.29 -12.67
CA PHE A 133 -9.79 13.30 -13.78
C PHE A 133 -9.11 13.65 -15.12
N GLU A 134 -8.31 14.73 -15.15
CA GLU A 134 -7.54 15.16 -16.32
C GLU A 134 -6.62 14.03 -16.81
N ALA A 135 -5.89 13.39 -15.88
CA ALA A 135 -4.90 12.38 -16.21
C ALA A 135 -5.50 11.04 -16.67
N LEU A 136 -6.62 10.61 -16.08
CA LEU A 136 -7.09 9.23 -16.20
C LEU A 136 -8.49 9.08 -16.80
N LEU A 137 -9.33 10.11 -16.77
CA LEU A 137 -10.75 10.00 -17.13
C LEU A 137 -11.16 10.91 -18.29
N ALA A 138 -10.41 11.98 -18.57
CA ALA A 138 -10.77 13.00 -19.57
C ALA A 138 -10.97 12.45 -20.99
N ASP A 139 -10.25 11.39 -21.36
CA ASP A 139 -10.37 10.73 -22.66
C ASP A 139 -11.26 9.47 -22.62
N SER A 140 -12.13 9.35 -21.61
CA SER A 140 -13.03 8.20 -21.42
C SER A 140 -14.50 8.61 -21.54
N PRO A 141 -15.44 7.66 -21.74
CA PRO A 141 -16.87 7.95 -21.67
C PRO A 141 -17.33 8.56 -20.34
N LEU A 142 -16.56 8.39 -19.26
CA LEU A 142 -16.88 9.02 -17.97
C LEU A 142 -16.70 10.54 -17.99
N ALA A 143 -15.91 11.08 -18.93
CA ALA A 143 -15.75 12.52 -19.07
C ALA A 143 -17.08 13.23 -19.42
N GLU A 144 -17.97 12.55 -20.13
CA GLU A 144 -19.28 13.07 -20.53
C GLU A 144 -20.24 13.26 -19.34
N LEU A 145 -19.92 12.71 -18.18
CA LEU A 145 -20.73 12.86 -16.96
C LEU A 145 -20.55 14.20 -16.25
N VAL A 146 -19.58 15.02 -16.68
CA VAL A 146 -19.25 16.30 -16.04
C VAL A 146 -19.26 17.42 -17.07
N ASP A 147 -20.24 18.32 -16.99
CA ASP A 147 -20.27 19.57 -17.74
C ASP A 147 -19.38 20.61 -17.04
N ARG A 148 -18.15 20.74 -17.51
CA ARG A 148 -17.10 21.59 -16.92
C ARG A 148 -17.45 23.09 -16.87
N ASP A 149 -18.44 23.54 -17.63
CA ASP A 149 -18.91 24.94 -17.61
C ASP A 149 -19.96 25.18 -16.50
N ARG A 150 -20.58 24.13 -15.96
CA ARG A 150 -21.70 24.22 -15.02
C ARG A 150 -21.45 23.53 -13.69
N GLU A 151 -20.62 22.50 -13.71
CA GLU A 151 -20.42 21.57 -12.62
C GLU A 151 -18.97 21.59 -12.15
N ARG A 152 -18.78 21.44 -10.85
CA ARG A 152 -17.46 21.30 -10.24
C ARG A 152 -17.26 19.84 -9.86
N LEU A 153 -16.08 19.31 -10.17
CA LEU A 153 -15.69 17.97 -9.73
C LEU A 153 -15.53 17.97 -8.20
N VAL A 154 -16.17 17.00 -7.54
CA VAL A 154 -16.08 16.80 -6.09
C VAL A 154 -15.13 15.66 -5.74
N GLU A 155 -15.11 14.62 -6.56
CA GLU A 155 -14.32 13.42 -6.31
C GLU A 155 -14.02 12.69 -7.63
N ALA A 156 -12.76 12.33 -7.85
CA ALA A 156 -12.31 11.42 -8.89
C ALA A 156 -11.28 10.44 -8.30
N GLN A 157 -11.78 9.29 -7.85
CA GLN A 157 -10.99 8.23 -7.21
C GLN A 157 -11.26 6.88 -7.87
N PRO A 158 -10.72 6.64 -9.08
CA PRO A 158 -10.96 5.39 -9.79
C PRO A 158 -10.40 4.18 -9.02
N LEU A 159 -11.17 3.09 -9.06
CA LEU A 159 -10.82 1.78 -8.51
C LEU A 159 -11.08 0.71 -9.58
N LEU A 160 -10.10 -0.14 -9.84
CA LEU A 160 -10.24 -1.26 -10.78
C LEU A 160 -9.70 -2.55 -10.16
N GLY A 161 -10.52 -3.60 -10.14
CA GLY A 161 -10.13 -4.95 -9.72
C GLY A 161 -9.97 -5.89 -10.92
N ILE A 162 -8.93 -6.73 -10.90
CA ILE A 162 -8.69 -7.77 -11.91
C ILE A 162 -8.32 -9.10 -11.25
N ALA A 163 -8.59 -10.21 -11.93
CA ALA A 163 -7.98 -11.50 -11.59
C ALA A 163 -6.51 -11.53 -12.07
N LEU A 164 -5.63 -12.13 -11.29
CA LEU A 164 -4.20 -12.24 -11.60
C LEU A 164 -3.87 -13.47 -12.46
N ASP A 165 -4.67 -14.52 -12.33
CA ASP A 165 -4.58 -15.76 -13.08
C ASP A 165 -5.96 -16.47 -13.10
N ASP A 166 -5.98 -17.73 -13.52
CA ASP A 166 -7.20 -18.55 -13.58
C ASP A 166 -7.75 -18.90 -12.18
N ASP A 167 -6.98 -18.68 -11.10
CA ASP A 167 -7.45 -18.83 -9.73
C ASP A 167 -8.18 -17.56 -9.29
N PRO A 168 -9.51 -17.58 -9.10
CA PRO A 168 -10.28 -16.39 -8.78
C PRO A 168 -9.94 -15.78 -7.40
N ARG A 169 -9.14 -16.48 -6.59
CA ARG A 169 -8.66 -16.03 -5.28
C ARG A 169 -7.45 -15.10 -5.38
N MET A 170 -6.78 -15.06 -6.53
CA MET A 170 -5.65 -14.17 -6.79
C MET A 170 -6.14 -12.96 -7.55
N GLN A 171 -6.16 -11.82 -6.88
CA GLN A 171 -6.73 -10.58 -7.41
C GLN A 171 -5.76 -9.43 -7.26
N ALA A 172 -5.87 -8.43 -8.14
CA ALA A 172 -5.18 -7.17 -8.00
C ALA A 172 -6.16 -6.01 -8.09
N PHE A 173 -5.96 -5.01 -7.25
CA PHE A 173 -6.75 -3.78 -7.21
C PHE A 173 -5.84 -2.58 -7.46
N PHE A 174 -6.21 -1.75 -8.43
CA PHE A 174 -5.61 -0.45 -8.68
C PHE A 174 -6.53 0.60 -8.05
N GLU A 175 -6.06 1.34 -7.07
CA GLU A 175 -6.85 2.33 -6.33
C GLU A 175 -6.12 3.67 -6.33
N ILE A 176 -6.79 4.73 -6.78
CA ILE A 176 -6.27 6.10 -6.75
C ILE A 176 -7.06 6.89 -5.71
N LYS A 177 -6.37 7.48 -4.74
CA LYS A 177 -6.96 8.34 -3.70
C LYS A 177 -6.43 9.76 -3.83
N SER A 178 -7.31 10.68 -4.16
CA SER A 178 -7.06 12.13 -4.15
C SER A 178 -7.11 12.72 -2.75
N ARG A 179 -7.60 11.98 -1.74
CA ARG A 179 -7.72 12.38 -0.32
C ARG A 179 -8.25 13.82 -0.21
N PRO A 180 -9.48 14.09 -0.70
CA PRO A 180 -9.99 15.43 -0.83
C PRO A 180 -9.91 16.13 0.52
N ALA A 181 -9.44 17.38 0.51
CA ALA A 181 -9.50 18.22 1.68
C ALA A 181 -10.98 18.45 2.01
N ARG A 182 -11.60 17.51 2.73
CA ARG A 182 -12.84 17.75 3.44
C ARG A 182 -12.50 18.76 4.51
N GLY A 183 -12.50 20.02 4.11
CA GLY A 183 -12.35 21.14 5.00
C GLY A 183 -13.31 20.93 6.15
N ARG A 184 -12.76 20.98 7.36
CA ARG A 184 -13.45 21.59 8.48
C ARG A 184 -13.96 22.92 7.93
N THR A 185 -15.25 22.96 7.59
CA THR A 185 -15.89 24.09 6.94
C THR A 185 -15.49 25.40 7.63
N GLY A 186 -14.80 26.29 6.91
CA GLY A 186 -14.66 27.70 7.31
C GLY A 186 -13.31 28.20 7.83
N VAL A 187 -12.19 27.46 7.71
CA VAL A 187 -10.85 28.01 8.05
C VAL A 187 -9.98 28.16 6.78
N PRO A 188 -9.80 29.38 6.25
CA PRO A 188 -8.86 29.64 5.15
C PRO A 188 -7.45 29.17 5.53
N GLY A 189 -6.79 28.42 4.63
CA GLY A 189 -5.42 27.93 4.85
C GLY A 189 -5.29 26.55 5.53
N THR A 190 -6.39 25.77 5.62
CA THR A 190 -6.38 24.37 6.11
C THR A 190 -6.85 23.37 5.06
N GLU A 191 -6.60 23.66 3.79
CA GLU A 191 -6.71 22.66 2.73
C GLU A 191 -5.54 21.68 2.92
N GLY A 192 -5.85 20.42 3.20
CA GLY A 192 -4.85 19.41 3.55
C GLY A 192 -3.83 19.22 2.44
N THR A 193 -2.54 19.22 2.81
CA THR A 193 -1.37 18.91 1.99
C THR A 193 -1.22 17.42 1.72
N GLU A 194 -2.32 16.67 1.71
CA GLU A 194 -2.26 15.23 1.51
C GLU A 194 -1.88 14.92 0.04
N PRO A 195 -1.10 13.87 -0.23
CA PRO A 195 -0.73 13.53 -1.59
C PRO A 195 -1.91 12.92 -2.36
N ILE A 196 -1.76 12.82 -3.68
CA ILE A 196 -2.49 11.82 -4.48
C ILE A 196 -1.77 10.49 -4.25
N SER A 197 -2.47 9.49 -3.73
CA SER A 197 -1.90 8.15 -3.50
C SER A 197 -2.42 7.17 -4.55
N VAL A 198 -1.51 6.42 -5.18
CA VAL A 198 -1.84 5.32 -6.10
C VAL A 198 -1.40 4.01 -5.46
N TYR A 199 -2.32 3.06 -5.36
CA TYR A 199 -2.08 1.74 -4.79
C TYR A 199 -2.29 0.65 -5.83
N LEU A 200 -1.38 -0.32 -5.87
CA LEU A 200 -1.60 -1.65 -6.42
C LEU A 200 -1.60 -2.64 -5.27
N THR A 201 -2.76 -3.22 -4.96
CA THR A 201 -2.92 -4.28 -3.97
C THR A 201 -3.10 -5.62 -4.66
N ALA A 202 -2.09 -6.47 -4.63
CA ALA A 202 -2.22 -7.87 -5.01
C ALA A 202 -2.61 -8.70 -3.78
N ARG A 203 -3.68 -9.49 -3.87
CA ARG A 203 -4.25 -10.28 -2.78
C ARG A 203 -4.34 -11.75 -3.17
N ALA A 204 -3.96 -12.62 -2.24
CA ALA A 204 -4.29 -14.04 -2.27
C ALA A 204 -5.27 -14.33 -1.14
N SER A 205 -6.52 -14.66 -1.48
CA SER A 205 -7.57 -15.00 -0.52
C SER A 205 -7.64 -16.51 -0.24
N GLY A 206 -8.15 -16.85 0.94
CA GLY A 206 -8.30 -18.23 1.39
C GLY A 206 -9.26 -19.09 0.55
N PRO A 207 -9.27 -20.41 0.79
CA PRO A 207 -8.54 -21.09 1.87
C PRO A 207 -7.05 -21.29 1.53
N ILE A 208 -6.18 -20.92 2.49
CA ILE A 208 -4.75 -21.26 2.47
C ILE A 208 -4.62 -22.59 3.21
N LYS A 209 -4.13 -23.65 2.56
CA LYS A 209 -4.23 -25.02 3.12
C LYS A 209 -3.13 -25.33 4.13
N SER A 210 -1.96 -24.74 3.95
CA SER A 210 -0.80 -24.89 4.83
C SER A 210 -0.04 -23.58 4.94
N LEU A 211 0.58 -23.36 6.09
CA LEU A 211 1.51 -22.24 6.29
C LEU A 211 2.73 -22.35 5.36
N ASP A 212 3.10 -23.56 4.94
CA ASP A 212 4.19 -23.80 3.99
C ASP A 212 3.91 -23.24 2.59
N GLU A 213 2.65 -22.92 2.27
CA GLU A 213 2.27 -22.29 1.00
C GLU A 213 2.59 -20.79 0.98
N LEU A 214 2.69 -20.14 2.15
CA LEU A 214 2.86 -18.69 2.29
C LEU A 214 4.06 -18.13 1.50
N PRO A 215 5.26 -18.74 1.52
CA PRO A 215 6.39 -18.25 0.74
C PRO A 215 6.11 -18.28 -0.78
N SER A 216 5.45 -19.34 -1.25
CA SER A 216 5.12 -19.50 -2.67
C SER A 216 4.02 -18.53 -3.12
N LEU A 217 3.01 -18.30 -2.27
CA LEU A 217 1.95 -17.31 -2.52
C LEU A 217 2.53 -15.90 -2.57
N PHE A 218 3.42 -15.56 -1.63
CA PHE A 218 4.12 -14.28 -1.66
C PHE A 218 4.95 -14.09 -2.92
N ALA A 219 5.70 -15.11 -3.35
CA ALA A 219 6.50 -15.05 -4.58
C ALA A 219 5.63 -14.81 -5.82
N ARG A 220 4.45 -15.44 -5.89
CA ARG A 220 3.47 -15.18 -6.96
C ARG A 220 2.95 -13.74 -6.90
N LEU A 221 2.51 -13.28 -5.73
CA LEU A 221 2.03 -11.90 -5.54
C LEU A 221 3.09 -10.87 -5.95
N ALA A 222 4.36 -11.08 -5.55
CA ALA A 222 5.48 -10.23 -5.95
C ALA A 222 5.67 -10.22 -7.47
N GLY A 223 5.75 -11.39 -8.10
CA GLY A 223 5.92 -11.49 -9.56
C GLY A 223 4.76 -10.84 -10.35
N HIS A 224 3.51 -11.03 -9.91
CA HIS A 224 2.37 -10.33 -10.51
C HIS A 224 2.46 -8.82 -10.29
N SER A 225 2.79 -8.37 -9.08
CA SER A 225 2.82 -6.94 -8.74
C SER A 225 3.89 -6.20 -9.52
N GLU A 226 5.13 -6.72 -9.54
CA GLU A 226 6.24 -6.13 -10.29
C GLU A 226 5.89 -5.97 -11.77
N ARG A 227 5.39 -7.03 -12.39
CA ARG A 227 4.97 -7.01 -13.79
C ARG A 227 3.86 -5.98 -14.03
N LEU A 228 2.84 -5.93 -13.17
CA LEU A 228 1.75 -4.95 -13.30
C LEU A 228 2.22 -3.51 -13.08
N VAL A 229 3.15 -3.28 -12.16
CA VAL A 229 3.76 -1.96 -11.95
C VAL A 229 4.48 -1.52 -13.22
N GLU A 230 5.38 -2.34 -13.73
CA GLU A 230 6.23 -2.00 -14.88
C GLU A 230 5.43 -1.89 -16.18
N GLU A 231 4.58 -2.86 -16.49
CA GLU A 231 3.90 -2.94 -17.78
C GLU A 231 2.65 -2.06 -17.87
N ARG A 232 2.00 -1.75 -16.74
CA ARG A 232 0.67 -1.13 -16.74
C ARG A 232 0.58 0.12 -15.88
N LEU A 233 0.89 0.02 -14.58
CA LEU A 233 0.67 1.11 -13.63
C LEU A 233 1.54 2.32 -13.93
N ILE A 234 2.85 2.11 -14.15
CA ILE A 234 3.78 3.18 -14.52
C ILE A 234 3.31 3.92 -15.78
N PRO A 235 3.16 3.26 -16.94
CA PRO A 235 2.83 3.97 -18.18
C PRO A 235 1.40 4.52 -18.22
N SER A 236 0.44 3.84 -17.58
CA SER A 236 -0.99 4.16 -17.73
C SER A 236 -1.57 4.99 -16.59
N VAL A 237 -0.88 5.10 -15.46
CA VAL A 237 -1.37 5.83 -14.27
C VAL A 237 -0.33 6.80 -13.73
N LEU A 238 0.86 6.31 -13.35
CA LEU A 238 1.85 7.14 -12.65
C LEU A 238 2.42 8.25 -13.54
N VAL A 239 2.80 7.92 -14.78
CA VAL A 239 3.31 8.89 -15.75
C VAL A 239 2.24 9.92 -16.15
N PRO A 240 0.98 9.54 -16.46
CA PRO A 240 -0.10 10.50 -16.70
C PRO A 240 -0.36 11.45 -15.53
N ILE A 241 -0.47 10.94 -14.29
CA ILE A 241 -0.67 11.78 -13.10
C ILE A 241 0.48 12.78 -12.96
N ARG A 242 1.73 12.31 -13.05
CA ARG A 242 2.89 13.18 -12.99
C ARG A 242 2.86 14.27 -14.06
N ARG A 243 2.49 13.93 -15.30
CA ARG A 243 2.39 14.90 -16.40
C ARG A 243 1.34 15.96 -16.10
N ALA A 244 0.15 15.55 -15.64
CA ALA A 244 -0.95 16.45 -15.28
C ALA A 244 -0.56 17.42 -14.13
N ILE A 245 0.24 16.96 -13.17
CA ILE A 245 0.80 17.81 -12.10
C ILE A 245 1.77 18.87 -12.68
N LEU A 246 2.63 18.46 -13.62
CA LEU A 246 3.63 19.36 -14.22
C LEU A 246 3.06 20.30 -15.27
N SER A 247 1.96 19.94 -15.94
CA SER A 247 1.26 20.83 -16.87
C SER A 247 0.50 21.89 -16.09
N ARG A 248 0.87 23.16 -16.29
CA ARG A 248 0.00 24.27 -15.91
C ARG A 248 -1.11 24.39 -16.96
N PRO A 249 -2.38 24.51 -16.57
CA PRO A 249 -3.42 24.84 -17.54
C PRO A 249 -3.08 26.22 -18.15
N CYS A 250 -3.21 26.33 -19.47
CA CYS A 250 -3.11 27.62 -20.17
C CYS A 250 -4.25 28.56 -19.74
#